data_AF-A0A2V6GDA8-F1
#
_entry.id   AF-A0A2V6GDA8-F1
#
_cell.length_a   1.000
_cell.length_b   1.000
_cell.length_c   1.000
_cell.angle_alpha   90.00
_cell.angle_beta   90.00
_cell.angle_gamma   90.00
#
_symmetry.space_group_name_H-M   'P 1'
#
loop_
_entity.id
_entity.type
_entity.pdbx_description
1 polymer ?
#
loop_
_entity_poly.entity_id
_entity_poly.type
_entity_poly.pdbx_seq_one_letter_code
_entity_poly.pdbx_strand_id
1 'polypeptide(L)'
;MKMCAISICFAFVFGVASHAPARETIRRGDVVVVPVHGEVAPSLLAFLRRAMKTAESNDASAIVFDMNTYGGRLDTATEVVSAFNQIKIPTYTFINTNAGSAGALIVIATQHIYMAPVSAIGAAAPILSTGEDLPATAKEKTISYWSALVRGSAIKNGHDPDLAEAFMNKDKEVKISERVVHRKGAVLTLNAQEATEKINGKPLLAEGVVDSIADLTKKAGLKGTIAKIEPTGFEQLAFWITALAPLLLLGGILGAYLEFKIPGVMWPGVISAICFALFFLGHYLAGLAGWEVVALFVLGMVLVLIEILFFAHSTIVFGVLGVFLIIASLLWTMIDRYPQQPFLPTGKMLAIPLLNMFIALVGALLVITLLARYLPRTSLYRRFALIDSNPPGPSLAGAPRHFATALALAPGMQGTAVTVLRPSGKARFADHVVDVVTEGEFIARETPVTVIQSDGMRVVVKSAAVV
;
A
#
# COMPACT_ATOMS: atom_id res chain seq x y z
N MET A 1 28.10 -16.19 -18.86
CA MET A 1 27.85 -15.89 -17.42
C MET A 1 26.84 -14.76 -17.14
N LYS A 2 26.18 -14.14 -18.14
CA LYS A 2 25.20 -13.05 -17.91
C LYS A 2 23.72 -13.50 -17.91
N MET A 3 23.41 -14.73 -18.33
CA MET A 3 22.05 -15.29 -18.27
C MET A 3 21.69 -15.97 -16.94
N CYS A 4 22.67 -16.41 -16.13
CA CYS A 4 22.36 -17.05 -14.84
C CYS A 4 21.93 -16.06 -13.75
N ALA A 5 22.39 -14.81 -13.78
CA ALA A 5 22.07 -13.82 -12.74
C ALA A 5 20.64 -13.25 -12.87
N ILE A 6 20.08 -13.23 -14.09
CA ILE A 6 18.71 -12.74 -14.36
C ILE A 6 17.67 -13.79 -13.93
N SER A 7 17.97 -15.08 -14.11
CA SER A 7 17.11 -16.14 -13.55
C SER A 7 17.12 -16.17 -12.01
N ILE A 8 18.20 -15.77 -11.35
CA ILE A 8 18.27 -15.79 -9.88
C ILE A 8 17.49 -14.63 -9.24
N CYS A 9 17.41 -13.45 -9.88
CA CYS A 9 16.58 -12.34 -9.40
C CYS A 9 15.08 -12.54 -9.70
N PHE A 10 14.71 -13.13 -10.84
CA PHE A 10 13.32 -13.50 -11.12
C PHE A 10 12.85 -14.69 -10.26
N ALA A 11 13.75 -15.61 -9.92
CA ALA A 11 13.47 -16.71 -8.99
C ALA A 11 13.40 -16.26 -7.52
N PHE A 12 13.90 -15.07 -7.15
CA PHE A 12 13.76 -14.57 -5.78
C PHE A 12 12.40 -13.89 -5.52
N VAL A 13 11.75 -13.37 -6.57
CA VAL A 13 10.39 -12.81 -6.48
C VAL A 13 9.30 -13.89 -6.57
N PHE A 14 9.59 -15.01 -7.23
CA PHE A 14 8.70 -16.20 -7.26
C PHE A 14 9.13 -17.33 -6.31
N GLY A 15 10.18 -17.09 -5.51
CA GLY A 15 10.83 -18.07 -4.64
C GLY A 15 10.19 -18.25 -3.27
N VAL A 16 9.04 -17.62 -2.99
CA VAL A 16 8.14 -18.12 -1.95
C VAL A 16 7.37 -19.26 -2.60
N ALA A 17 8.05 -20.39 -2.78
CA ALA A 17 7.38 -21.66 -2.95
C ALA A 17 6.47 -21.78 -1.73
N SER A 18 5.19 -21.54 -1.99
CA SER A 18 4.08 -21.76 -1.11
C SER A 18 4.27 -23.15 -0.47
N HIS A 19 4.75 -23.16 0.77
CA HIS A 19 4.19 -24.09 1.72
C HIS A 19 2.75 -23.63 1.90
N ALA A 20 1.91 -23.93 0.91
CA ALA A 20 0.48 -23.95 1.13
C ALA A 20 0.33 -24.94 2.28
N PRO A 21 -0.09 -24.51 3.47
CA PRO A 21 -0.42 -25.48 4.51
C PRO A 21 -1.37 -26.46 3.84
N ALA A 22 -1.09 -27.75 3.97
CA ALA A 22 -1.90 -28.81 3.40
C ALA A 22 -3.36 -28.42 3.65
N ARG A 23 -4.10 -28.13 2.59
CA ARG A 23 -5.44 -27.57 2.69
C ARG A 23 -6.24 -28.56 3.52
N GLU A 24 -6.51 -28.25 4.79
CA GLU A 24 -7.15 -29.19 5.68
C GLU A 24 -8.46 -29.59 5.02
N THR A 25 -8.52 -30.87 4.65
CA THR A 25 -9.64 -31.38 3.86
C THR A 25 -10.77 -31.57 4.85
N ILE A 26 -11.75 -30.67 4.81
CA ILE A 26 -12.92 -30.77 5.68
C ILE A 26 -13.68 -32.03 5.31
N ARG A 27 -13.90 -32.89 6.30
CA ARG A 27 -14.64 -34.14 6.17
C ARG A 27 -16.01 -33.99 6.83
N ARG A 28 -16.93 -34.83 6.37
CA ARG A 28 -18.25 -34.95 6.99
C ARG A 28 -18.13 -35.22 8.48
N GLY A 29 -18.85 -34.44 9.28
CA GLY A 29 -18.87 -34.55 10.73
C GLY A 29 -17.74 -33.81 11.44
N ASP A 30 -16.81 -33.15 10.74
CA ASP A 30 -15.78 -32.32 11.36
C ASP A 30 -16.38 -31.12 12.11
N VAL A 31 -15.64 -30.62 13.11
CA VAL A 31 -15.91 -29.34 13.77
C VAL A 31 -15.03 -28.30 13.07
N VAL A 32 -15.65 -27.39 12.34
CA VAL A 32 -14.92 -26.43 11.53
C VAL A 32 -14.64 -25.17 12.34
N VAL A 33 -13.36 -24.84 12.52
CA VAL A 33 -12.91 -23.63 13.20
C VAL A 33 -12.64 -22.55 12.17
N VAL A 34 -13.22 -21.36 12.41
CA VAL A 34 -13.10 -20.20 11.52
C VAL A 34 -12.60 -18.99 12.34
N PRO A 35 -11.43 -18.41 12.04
CA PRO A 35 -10.94 -17.24 12.74
C PRO A 35 -11.75 -15.98 12.40
N VAL A 36 -12.16 -15.25 13.43
CA VAL A 36 -12.77 -13.92 13.33
C VAL A 36 -11.83 -12.94 14.04
N HIS A 37 -10.70 -12.67 13.39
CA HIS A 37 -9.60 -11.90 13.98
C HIS A 37 -9.43 -10.54 13.31
N GLY A 38 -8.99 -9.56 14.09
CA GLY A 38 -8.68 -8.23 13.59
C GLY A 38 -9.93 -7.39 13.32
N GLU A 39 -9.82 -6.44 12.39
CA GLU A 39 -10.90 -5.50 12.08
C GLU A 39 -12.05 -6.18 11.32
N VAL A 40 -13.29 -5.88 11.72
CA VAL A 40 -14.49 -6.27 10.99
C VAL A 40 -14.63 -5.42 9.71
N ALA A 41 -14.03 -5.91 8.62
CA ALA A 41 -13.98 -5.27 7.31
C ALA A 41 -14.58 -6.16 6.20
N PRO A 42 -14.91 -5.62 5.00
CA PRO A 42 -15.53 -6.41 3.93
C PRO A 42 -14.71 -7.64 3.48
N SER A 43 -13.38 -7.58 3.60
CA SER A 43 -12.49 -8.72 3.38
C SER A 43 -12.76 -9.89 4.34
N LEU A 44 -13.01 -9.58 5.63
CA LEU A 44 -13.40 -10.58 6.63
C LEU A 44 -14.75 -11.18 6.28
N LEU A 45 -15.73 -10.38 5.88
CA LEU A 45 -17.03 -10.88 5.46
C LEU A 45 -16.94 -11.84 4.27
N ALA A 46 -16.13 -11.51 3.26
CA ALA A 46 -15.93 -12.38 2.10
C ALA A 46 -15.34 -13.73 2.51
N PHE A 47 -14.32 -13.70 3.37
CA PHE A 47 -13.71 -14.90 3.96
C PHE A 47 -14.73 -15.73 4.75
N LEU A 48 -15.49 -15.10 5.65
CA LEU A 48 -16.49 -15.79 6.48
C LEU A 48 -17.57 -16.45 5.61
N ARG A 49 -18.07 -15.77 4.57
CA ARG A 49 -19.04 -16.36 3.62
C ARG A 49 -18.49 -17.62 2.95
N ARG A 50 -17.22 -17.59 2.52
CA ARG A 50 -16.56 -18.78 1.95
C ARG A 50 -16.43 -19.88 3.00
N ALA A 51 -15.96 -19.55 4.20
CA ALA A 51 -15.74 -20.52 5.27
C ALA A 51 -17.03 -21.24 5.67
N MET A 52 -18.11 -20.48 5.91
CA MET A 52 -19.43 -21.03 6.23
C MET A 52 -19.96 -21.93 5.12
N LYS A 53 -19.93 -21.46 3.86
CA LYS A 53 -20.34 -22.27 2.71
C LYS A 53 -19.54 -23.56 2.60
N THR A 54 -18.24 -23.50 2.85
CA THR A 54 -17.36 -24.68 2.79
C THR A 54 -17.73 -25.65 3.91
N ALA A 55 -17.92 -25.19 5.14
CA ALA A 55 -18.34 -26.03 6.27
C ALA A 55 -19.68 -26.74 6.00
N GLU A 56 -20.69 -25.98 5.54
CA GLU A 56 -22.01 -26.55 5.23
C GLU A 56 -21.96 -27.53 4.06
N SER A 57 -21.25 -27.21 2.98
CA SER A 57 -21.15 -28.09 1.80
C SER A 57 -20.42 -29.40 2.05
N ASN A 58 -19.60 -29.47 3.10
CA ASN A 58 -18.88 -30.68 3.51
C ASN A 58 -19.57 -31.41 4.67
N ASP A 59 -20.83 -31.08 4.99
CA ASP A 59 -21.61 -31.67 6.08
C ASP A 59 -20.87 -31.64 7.43
N ALA A 60 -20.23 -30.50 7.75
CA ALA A 60 -19.61 -30.31 9.06
C ALA A 60 -20.64 -30.44 10.19
N SER A 61 -20.21 -30.94 11.35
CA SER A 61 -21.09 -31.12 12.51
C SER A 61 -21.38 -29.81 13.25
N ALA A 62 -20.45 -28.86 13.21
CA ALA A 62 -20.58 -27.54 13.83
C ALA A 62 -19.55 -26.56 13.24
N ILE A 63 -19.80 -25.26 13.42
CA ILE A 63 -18.82 -24.20 13.20
C ILE A 63 -18.44 -23.56 14.54
N VAL A 64 -17.14 -23.42 14.81
CA VAL A 64 -16.60 -22.67 15.94
C VAL A 64 -15.89 -21.42 15.41
N PHE A 65 -16.41 -20.25 15.74
CA PHE A 65 -15.79 -18.97 15.43
C PHE A 65 -14.78 -18.60 16.53
N ASP A 66 -13.50 -18.55 16.18
CA ASP A 66 -12.43 -18.10 17.07
C ASP A 66 -12.36 -16.57 17.04
N MET A 67 -12.94 -15.93 18.05
CA MET A 67 -13.22 -14.51 18.07
C MET A 67 -12.11 -13.73 18.80
N ASN A 68 -11.49 -12.80 18.06
CA ASN A 68 -10.58 -11.80 18.60
C ASN A 68 -10.63 -10.51 17.78
N THR A 69 -11.57 -9.63 18.13
CA THR A 69 -11.77 -8.35 17.46
C THR A 69 -12.07 -7.23 18.44
N TYR A 70 -11.56 -6.04 18.14
CA TYR A 70 -11.96 -4.79 18.79
C TYR A 70 -13.16 -4.12 18.11
N GLY A 71 -13.61 -4.68 16.97
CA GLY A 71 -14.70 -4.15 16.16
C GLY A 71 -14.26 -3.81 14.75
N GLY A 72 -15.04 -2.94 14.10
CA GLY A 72 -14.83 -2.50 12.73
C GLY A 72 -16.09 -1.82 12.22
N ARG A 73 -16.35 -1.93 10.93
CA ARG A 73 -17.47 -1.23 10.31
C ARG A 73 -18.81 -1.83 10.70
N LEU A 74 -19.76 -0.99 11.07
CA LEU A 74 -21.10 -1.41 11.47
C LEU A 74 -21.87 -2.03 10.30
N ASP A 75 -21.75 -1.48 9.10
CA ASP A 75 -22.38 -2.05 7.89
C ASP A 75 -21.91 -3.51 7.66
N THR A 76 -20.61 -3.74 7.72
CA THR A 76 -20.00 -5.08 7.56
C THR A 76 -20.44 -6.01 8.67
N ALA A 77 -20.41 -5.55 9.93
CA ALA A 77 -20.86 -6.33 11.08
C ALA A 77 -22.28 -6.86 10.87
N THR A 78 -23.14 -6.06 10.25
CA THR A 78 -24.55 -6.39 10.06
C THR A 78 -24.77 -7.35 8.91
N GLU A 79 -23.94 -7.30 7.87
CA GLU A 79 -23.87 -8.34 6.86
C GLU A 79 -23.34 -9.65 7.42
N VAL A 80 -22.36 -9.62 8.34
CA VAL A 80 -21.86 -10.80 9.04
C VAL A 80 -22.96 -11.40 9.92
N VAL A 81 -23.65 -10.60 10.74
CA VAL A 81 -24.80 -11.03 11.56
C VAL A 81 -25.89 -11.66 10.68
N SER A 82 -26.20 -11.04 9.55
CA SER A 82 -27.20 -11.57 8.61
C SER A 82 -26.77 -12.90 8.01
N ALA A 83 -25.49 -13.06 7.68
CA ALA A 83 -24.94 -14.31 7.15
C ALA A 83 -24.87 -15.41 8.21
N PHE A 84 -24.50 -15.07 9.45
CA PHE A 84 -24.46 -16.02 10.58
C PHE A 84 -25.85 -16.55 10.90
N ASN A 85 -26.85 -15.68 10.88
CA ASN A 85 -28.24 -16.07 11.03
C ASN A 85 -28.75 -16.97 9.88
N GLN A 86 -28.02 -17.16 8.78
CA GLN A 86 -28.43 -18.10 7.72
C GLN A 86 -27.79 -19.49 7.85
N ILE A 87 -26.83 -19.67 8.78
CA ILE A 87 -26.16 -20.94 9.00
C ILE A 87 -27.16 -21.98 9.49
N LYS A 88 -27.10 -23.20 8.92
CA LYS A 88 -28.02 -24.31 9.21
C LYS A 88 -27.47 -25.34 10.20
N ILE A 89 -26.15 -25.34 10.40
CA ILE A 89 -25.47 -26.21 11.36
C ILE A 89 -25.20 -25.49 12.68
N PRO A 90 -25.00 -26.20 13.80
CA PRO A 90 -24.72 -25.60 15.10
C PRO A 90 -23.55 -24.61 15.08
N THR A 91 -23.73 -23.46 15.72
CA THR A 91 -22.71 -22.40 15.78
C THR A 91 -22.24 -22.14 17.20
N TYR A 92 -20.92 -22.03 17.34
CA TYR A 92 -20.24 -21.74 18.58
C TYR A 92 -19.33 -20.53 18.37
N THR A 93 -19.26 -19.63 19.34
CA THR A 93 -18.20 -18.62 19.41
C THR A 93 -17.30 -18.94 20.59
N PHE A 94 -16.00 -19.00 20.33
CA PHE A 94 -14.97 -18.92 21.36
C PHE A 94 -14.41 -17.50 21.39
N ILE A 95 -14.71 -16.73 22.44
CA ILE A 95 -14.12 -15.42 22.67
C ILE A 95 -12.75 -15.63 23.29
N ASN A 96 -11.73 -15.66 22.42
CA ASN A 96 -10.36 -15.95 22.79
C ASN A 96 -9.74 -14.79 23.58
N THR A 97 -10.00 -13.55 23.15
CA THR A 97 -9.55 -12.36 23.88
C THR A 97 -10.62 -11.28 23.87
N ASN A 98 -11.10 -10.88 22.69
CA ASN A 98 -12.03 -9.75 22.59
C ASN A 98 -13.17 -10.03 21.61
N ALA A 99 -14.37 -9.64 22.01
CA ALA A 99 -15.53 -9.42 21.15
C ALA A 99 -16.04 -7.99 21.38
N GLY A 100 -15.21 -7.01 21.03
CA GLY A 100 -15.51 -5.59 21.21
C GLY A 100 -16.33 -5.02 20.05
N SER A 101 -17.18 -4.05 20.34
CA SER A 101 -17.94 -3.28 19.36
C SER A 101 -18.71 -4.17 18.36
N ALA A 102 -18.44 -4.07 17.06
CA ALA A 102 -19.02 -4.93 16.03
C ALA A 102 -18.89 -6.44 16.34
N GLY A 103 -17.82 -6.86 17.02
CA GLY A 103 -17.63 -8.23 17.48
C GLY A 103 -18.73 -8.70 18.42
N ALA A 104 -19.11 -7.88 19.41
CA ALA A 104 -20.19 -8.20 20.33
C ALA A 104 -21.51 -8.47 19.60
N LEU A 105 -21.80 -7.70 18.56
CA LEU A 105 -23.01 -7.86 17.75
C LEU A 105 -22.99 -9.15 16.94
N ILE A 106 -21.82 -9.53 16.41
CA ILE A 106 -21.61 -10.78 15.67
C ILE A 106 -21.78 -11.99 16.59
N VAL A 107 -21.26 -11.94 17.83
CA VAL A 107 -21.38 -13.06 18.78
C VAL A 107 -22.84 -13.41 19.05
N ILE A 108 -23.72 -12.41 19.16
CA ILE A 108 -25.17 -12.59 19.39
C ILE A 108 -25.86 -13.32 18.21
N ALA A 109 -25.22 -13.42 17.04
CA ALA A 109 -25.71 -14.18 15.90
C ALA A 109 -25.31 -15.66 15.91
N THR A 110 -24.61 -16.12 16.96
CA THR A 110 -24.24 -17.54 17.16
C THR A 110 -25.04 -18.15 18.30
N GLN A 111 -25.21 -19.47 18.33
CA GLN A 111 -26.06 -20.13 19.34
C GLN A 111 -25.38 -20.31 20.68
N HIS A 112 -24.11 -20.72 20.66
CA HIS A 112 -23.37 -21.11 21.86
C HIS A 112 -22.16 -20.21 22.04
N ILE A 113 -21.92 -19.71 23.26
CA ILE A 113 -20.83 -18.78 23.54
C ILE A 113 -19.96 -19.32 24.66
N TYR A 114 -18.65 -19.36 24.41
CA TYR A 114 -17.63 -19.74 25.38
C TYR A 114 -16.55 -18.66 25.42
N MET A 115 -15.96 -18.44 26.59
CA MET A 115 -15.01 -17.35 26.80
C MET A 115 -13.69 -17.87 27.36
N ALA A 116 -12.56 -17.29 26.93
CA ALA A 116 -11.28 -17.51 27.60
C ALA A 116 -11.27 -16.81 28.98
N PRO A 117 -10.44 -17.27 29.94
CA PRO A 117 -10.40 -16.67 31.28
C PRO A 117 -10.15 -15.16 31.29
N VAL A 118 -9.30 -14.68 30.38
CA VAL A 118 -8.99 -13.27 30.19
C VAL A 118 -9.60 -12.82 28.87
N SER A 119 -10.89 -12.51 28.90
CA SER A 119 -11.61 -12.02 27.72
C SER A 119 -12.76 -11.07 28.06
N ALA A 120 -13.19 -10.29 27.07
CA ALA A 120 -14.26 -9.30 27.21
C ALA A 120 -15.20 -9.27 25.98
N ILE A 121 -16.46 -8.93 26.22
CA ILE A 121 -17.51 -8.73 25.20
C ILE A 121 -18.36 -7.50 25.52
N GLY A 122 -18.72 -6.71 24.50
CA GLY A 122 -19.63 -5.56 24.63
C GLY A 122 -19.05 -4.28 24.04
N ALA A 123 -19.35 -3.14 24.66
CA ALA A 123 -18.89 -1.81 24.23
C ALA A 123 -19.16 -1.51 22.73
N ALA A 124 -20.41 -1.67 22.30
CA ALA A 124 -20.86 -1.59 20.91
C ALA A 124 -21.66 -0.34 20.56
N ALA A 125 -21.49 0.76 21.31
CA ALA A 125 -22.04 2.04 20.90
C ALA A 125 -21.44 2.46 19.54
N PRO A 126 -22.27 2.88 18.57
CA PRO A 126 -21.77 3.36 17.30
C PRO A 126 -21.01 4.67 17.50
N ILE A 127 -19.82 4.75 16.89
CA ILE A 127 -18.97 5.93 16.83
C ILE A 127 -18.51 6.14 15.39
N LEU A 128 -18.08 7.36 15.07
CA LEU A 128 -17.42 7.66 13.82
C LEU A 128 -16.01 7.03 13.81
N SER A 129 -15.47 6.74 12.62
CA SER A 129 -14.10 6.22 12.46
C SER A 129 -13.02 7.17 13.01
N THR A 130 -13.38 8.43 13.30
CA THR A 130 -12.54 9.42 14.00
C THR A 130 -12.46 9.21 15.52
N GLY A 131 -13.27 8.30 16.08
CA GLY A 131 -13.45 8.12 17.53
C GLY A 131 -14.49 9.05 18.16
N GLU A 132 -15.16 9.89 17.38
CA GLU A 132 -16.18 10.82 17.87
C GLU A 132 -17.59 10.20 17.87
N ASP A 133 -18.47 10.78 18.69
CA ASP A 133 -19.89 10.45 18.68
C ASP A 133 -20.55 10.79 17.33
N LEU A 134 -21.52 9.98 16.92
CA LEU A 134 -22.41 10.34 15.81
C LEU A 134 -23.24 11.58 16.17
N PRO A 135 -23.61 12.42 15.17
CA PRO A 135 -24.60 13.48 15.37
C PRO A 135 -25.88 12.92 16.00
N ALA A 136 -26.52 13.67 16.92
CA ALA A 136 -27.61 13.17 17.76
C ALA A 136 -28.72 12.43 16.98
N THR A 137 -29.25 13.03 15.91
CA THR A 137 -30.28 12.40 15.07
C THR A 137 -29.80 11.13 14.37
N ALA A 138 -28.55 11.10 13.90
CA ALA A 138 -27.97 9.92 13.26
C ALA A 138 -27.73 8.81 14.28
N LYS A 139 -27.25 9.16 15.49
CA LYS A 139 -27.05 8.25 16.61
C LYS A 139 -28.37 7.59 17.01
N GLU A 140 -29.43 8.36 17.17
CA GLU A 140 -30.76 7.85 17.55
C GLU A 140 -31.31 6.88 16.50
N LYS A 141 -31.27 7.25 15.21
CA LYS A 141 -31.70 6.36 14.12
C LYS A 141 -30.86 5.07 14.06
N THR A 142 -29.55 5.21 14.22
CA THR A 142 -28.60 4.09 14.22
C THR A 142 -28.91 3.14 15.37
N ILE A 143 -28.96 3.62 16.61
CA ILE A 143 -29.27 2.79 17.79
C ILE A 143 -30.67 2.17 17.63
N SER A 144 -31.69 2.92 17.23
CA SER A 144 -33.05 2.40 17.07
C SER A 144 -33.12 1.21 16.10
N TYR A 145 -32.55 1.37 14.90
CA TYR A 145 -32.56 0.34 13.87
C TYR A 145 -31.72 -0.88 14.27
N TRP A 146 -30.48 -0.67 14.73
CA TRP A 146 -29.57 -1.78 15.03
C TRP A 146 -29.94 -2.50 16.33
N SER A 147 -30.47 -1.81 17.33
CA SER A 147 -31.03 -2.48 18.51
C SER A 147 -32.16 -3.42 18.12
N ALA A 148 -33.04 -3.04 17.17
CA ALA A 148 -34.09 -3.93 16.70
C ALA A 148 -33.52 -5.20 16.03
N LEU A 149 -32.51 -5.04 15.17
CA LEU A 149 -31.86 -6.15 14.49
C LEU A 149 -31.15 -7.09 15.47
N VAL A 150 -30.39 -6.53 16.41
CA VAL A 150 -29.61 -7.29 17.40
C VAL A 150 -30.54 -8.02 18.37
N ARG A 151 -31.64 -7.39 18.82
CA ARG A 151 -32.67 -8.09 19.62
C ARG A 151 -33.29 -9.25 18.85
N GLY A 152 -33.60 -9.06 17.56
CA GLY A 152 -34.13 -10.13 16.71
C GLY A 152 -33.14 -11.30 16.59
N SER A 153 -31.86 -11.01 16.40
CA SER A 153 -30.79 -12.00 16.36
C SER A 153 -30.63 -12.73 17.70
N ALA A 154 -30.71 -12.01 18.82
CA ALA A 154 -30.62 -12.58 20.15
C ALA A 154 -31.75 -13.58 20.40
N ILE A 155 -33.00 -13.19 20.13
CA ILE A 155 -34.19 -14.06 20.28
C ILE A 155 -34.03 -15.32 19.45
N LYS A 156 -33.59 -15.20 18.19
CA LYS A 156 -33.39 -16.33 17.30
C LYS A 156 -32.37 -17.34 17.83
N ASN A 157 -31.29 -16.85 18.44
CA ASN A 157 -30.18 -17.68 18.90
C ASN A 157 -30.27 -18.05 20.40
N GLY A 158 -31.34 -17.65 21.10
CA GLY A 158 -31.58 -18.01 22.49
C GLY A 158 -30.91 -17.11 23.52
N HIS A 159 -30.41 -15.94 23.12
CA HIS A 159 -29.80 -14.94 24.00
C HIS A 159 -30.83 -13.96 24.54
N ASP A 160 -30.53 -13.33 25.67
CA ASP A 160 -31.35 -12.26 26.23
C ASP A 160 -31.29 -11.00 25.32
N PRO A 161 -32.42 -10.57 24.74
CA PRO A 161 -32.44 -9.44 23.82
C PRO A 161 -32.11 -8.11 24.52
N ASP A 162 -32.42 -7.96 25.80
CA ASP A 162 -32.16 -6.73 26.55
C ASP A 162 -30.66 -6.60 26.84
N LEU A 163 -30.00 -7.71 27.17
CA LEU A 163 -28.55 -7.79 27.29
C LEU A 163 -27.85 -7.42 25.98
N ALA A 164 -28.32 -7.98 24.87
CA ALA A 164 -27.76 -7.72 23.54
C ALA A 164 -27.93 -6.24 23.12
N GLU A 165 -29.08 -5.63 23.40
CA GLU A 165 -29.31 -4.20 23.18
C GLU A 165 -28.39 -3.33 24.06
N ALA A 166 -28.16 -3.72 25.31
CA ALA A 166 -27.35 -2.97 26.25
C ALA A 166 -25.87 -2.86 25.85
N PHE A 167 -25.37 -3.73 24.96
CA PHE A 167 -24.04 -3.55 24.38
C PHE A 167 -23.90 -2.26 23.58
N MET A 168 -24.96 -1.78 22.92
CA MET A 168 -24.90 -0.57 22.08
C MET A 168 -25.69 0.62 22.62
N ASN A 169 -26.74 0.36 23.40
CA ASN A 169 -27.65 1.38 23.89
C ASN A 169 -27.34 1.72 25.35
N LYS A 170 -26.72 2.89 25.58
CA LYS A 170 -26.38 3.39 26.93
C LYS A 170 -27.60 3.63 27.83
N ASP A 171 -28.78 3.80 27.24
CA ASP A 171 -30.01 4.11 27.95
C ASP A 171 -30.80 2.83 28.31
N LYS A 172 -30.28 1.66 27.91
CA LYS A 172 -30.85 0.36 28.23
C LYS A 172 -30.42 -0.08 29.64
N GLU A 173 -31.40 -0.31 30.49
CA GLU A 173 -31.23 -1.01 31.76
C GLU A 173 -31.51 -2.49 31.53
N VAL A 174 -30.68 -3.37 32.10
CA VAL A 174 -30.90 -4.83 32.04
C VAL A 174 -31.21 -5.32 33.45
N LYS A 175 -32.42 -5.84 33.62
CA LYS A 175 -32.91 -6.44 34.86
C LYS A 175 -33.35 -7.86 34.58
N ILE A 176 -32.72 -8.82 35.26
CA ILE A 176 -33.08 -10.23 35.18
C ILE A 176 -33.63 -10.63 36.55
N SER A 177 -34.95 -10.83 36.60
CA SER A 177 -35.71 -10.97 37.85
C SER A 177 -35.46 -9.77 38.78
N GLU A 178 -35.02 -10.01 40.02
CA GLU A 178 -34.75 -8.96 41.01
C GLU A 178 -33.36 -8.32 40.85
N ARG A 179 -32.51 -8.87 39.97
CA ARG A 179 -31.13 -8.40 39.82
C ARG A 179 -31.01 -7.40 38.68
N VAL A 180 -30.48 -6.24 39.01
CA VAL A 180 -29.99 -5.27 38.02
C VAL A 180 -28.61 -5.71 37.53
N VAL A 181 -28.55 -6.23 36.31
CA VAL A 181 -27.30 -6.64 35.65
C VAL A 181 -26.57 -5.41 35.12
N HIS A 182 -27.31 -4.48 34.51
CA HIS A 182 -26.75 -3.28 33.92
C HIS A 182 -27.64 -2.06 34.19
N ARG A 183 -27.04 -0.97 34.66
CA ARG A 183 -27.74 0.31 34.90
C ARG A 183 -27.61 1.23 33.69
N LYS A 184 -28.59 2.13 33.53
CA LYS A 184 -28.51 3.19 32.51
C LYS A 184 -27.31 4.10 32.74
N GLY A 185 -26.79 4.67 31.65
CA GLY A 185 -25.73 5.68 31.66
C GLY A 185 -24.41 5.23 31.05
N ALA A 186 -24.25 3.94 30.78
CA ALA A 186 -23.08 3.38 30.09
C ALA A 186 -23.52 2.23 29.17
N VAL A 187 -22.66 1.85 28.23
CA VAL A 187 -22.84 0.59 27.48
C VAL A 187 -22.33 -0.58 28.31
N LEU A 188 -22.98 -1.74 28.16
CA LEU A 188 -22.58 -2.95 28.85
C LEU A 188 -21.28 -3.52 28.26
N THR A 189 -20.40 -3.96 29.14
CA THR A 189 -19.25 -4.81 28.84
C THR A 189 -19.18 -5.89 29.89
N LEU A 190 -18.95 -7.13 29.48
CA LEU A 190 -18.86 -8.29 30.36
C LEU A 190 -17.47 -8.92 30.21
N ASN A 191 -16.87 -9.28 31.33
CA ASN A 191 -15.76 -10.23 31.36
C ASN A 191 -16.27 -11.68 31.38
N ALA A 192 -15.36 -12.65 31.28
CA ALA A 192 -15.71 -14.07 31.26
C ALA A 192 -16.47 -14.56 32.52
N GLN A 193 -16.18 -14.03 33.70
CA GLN A 193 -16.89 -14.40 34.93
C GLN A 193 -18.32 -13.85 34.95
N GLU A 194 -18.48 -12.58 34.59
CA GLU A 194 -19.79 -11.91 34.52
C GLU A 194 -20.68 -12.57 33.46
N ALA A 195 -20.13 -12.84 32.28
CA ALA A 195 -20.89 -13.46 31.19
C ALA A 195 -21.33 -14.90 31.49
N THR A 196 -20.58 -15.63 32.32
CA THR A 196 -20.89 -17.03 32.70
C THR A 196 -21.65 -17.14 34.02
N GLU A 197 -21.92 -16.01 34.66
CA GLU A 197 -22.64 -15.97 35.92
C GLU A 197 -24.06 -16.52 35.74
N LYS A 198 -24.47 -17.40 36.67
CA LYS A 198 -25.80 -18.02 36.61
C LYS A 198 -26.83 -17.16 37.32
N ILE A 199 -27.84 -16.72 36.59
CA ILE A 199 -29.03 -16.06 37.12
C ILE A 199 -30.22 -16.97 36.83
N ASN A 200 -30.95 -17.39 37.86
CA ASN A 200 -32.04 -18.37 37.78
C ASN A 200 -31.64 -19.70 37.09
N GLY A 201 -30.41 -20.16 37.33
CA GLY A 201 -29.90 -21.41 36.79
C GLY A 201 -29.46 -21.36 35.32
N LYS A 202 -29.61 -20.23 34.63
CA LYS A 202 -29.09 -20.00 33.27
C LYS A 202 -27.89 -19.06 33.30
N PRO A 203 -26.85 -19.29 32.49
CA PRO A 203 -25.77 -18.32 32.33
C PRO A 203 -26.30 -17.00 31.78
N LEU A 204 -25.66 -15.89 32.15
CA LEU A 204 -26.03 -14.56 31.67
C LEU A 204 -25.90 -14.45 30.14
N LEU A 205 -24.82 -14.98 29.58
CA LEU A 205 -24.57 -14.98 28.13
C LEU A 205 -23.75 -16.18 27.66
N ALA A 206 -22.64 -16.47 28.34
CA ALA A 206 -21.70 -17.51 27.95
C ALA A 206 -21.90 -18.79 28.78
N GLU A 207 -21.88 -19.94 28.12
CA GLU A 207 -22.09 -21.26 28.75
C GLU A 207 -20.94 -21.68 29.65
N GLY A 208 -19.74 -21.15 29.42
CA GLY A 208 -18.63 -21.35 30.32
C GLY A 208 -17.32 -20.73 29.88
N VAL A 209 -16.40 -20.71 30.84
CA VAL A 209 -15.01 -20.37 30.62
C VAL A 209 -14.24 -21.64 30.20
N VAL A 210 -13.38 -21.52 29.19
CA VAL A 210 -12.51 -22.59 28.65
C VAL A 210 -11.18 -22.00 28.17
N ASP A 211 -10.08 -22.75 28.28
CA ASP A 211 -8.74 -22.25 27.93
C ASP A 211 -8.42 -22.34 26.43
N SER A 212 -9.14 -23.20 25.70
CA SER A 212 -8.88 -23.46 24.28
C SER A 212 -10.12 -23.92 23.53
N ILE A 213 -10.05 -23.86 22.20
CA ILE A 213 -11.08 -24.44 21.32
C ILE A 213 -11.20 -25.96 21.55
N ALA A 214 -10.11 -26.66 21.86
CA ALA A 214 -10.16 -28.07 22.18
C ALA A 214 -11.01 -28.32 23.45
N ASP A 215 -10.89 -27.46 24.46
CA ASP A 215 -11.69 -27.58 25.69
C ASP A 215 -13.15 -27.17 25.47
N LEU A 216 -13.40 -26.18 24.60
CA LEU A 216 -14.75 -25.87 24.11
C LEU A 216 -15.39 -27.11 23.50
N THR A 217 -14.72 -27.76 22.53
CA THR A 217 -15.31 -28.94 21.85
C THR A 217 -15.65 -30.06 22.81
N LYS A 218 -14.77 -30.33 23.79
CA LYS A 218 -15.02 -31.32 24.85
C LYS A 218 -16.22 -30.94 25.71
N LYS A 219 -16.29 -29.68 26.17
CA LYS A 219 -17.34 -29.19 27.07
C LYS A 219 -18.71 -29.12 26.39
N ALA A 220 -18.73 -28.75 25.12
CA ALA A 220 -19.93 -28.73 24.29
C ALA A 220 -20.36 -30.12 23.78
N GLY A 221 -19.55 -31.17 24.00
CA GLY A 221 -19.84 -32.54 23.57
C GLY A 221 -19.72 -32.77 22.05
N LEU A 222 -18.91 -31.96 21.36
CA LEU A 222 -18.65 -32.09 19.93
C LEU A 222 -17.68 -33.26 19.68
N LYS A 223 -18.07 -34.18 18.77
CA LYS A 223 -17.32 -35.44 18.52
C LYS A 223 -16.46 -35.43 17.25
N GLY A 224 -16.62 -34.41 16.41
CA GLY A 224 -15.90 -34.29 15.13
C GLY A 224 -14.41 -33.99 15.30
N THR A 225 -13.63 -34.28 14.26
CA THR A 225 -12.24 -33.81 14.21
C THR A 225 -12.24 -32.31 14.00
N ILE A 226 -11.33 -31.59 14.67
CA ILE A 226 -11.20 -30.15 14.48
C ILE A 226 -10.50 -29.91 13.14
N ALA A 227 -11.17 -29.20 12.23
CA ALA A 227 -10.62 -28.76 10.96
C ALA A 227 -10.66 -27.22 10.90
N LYS A 228 -9.58 -26.57 10.49
CA LYS A 228 -9.45 -25.11 10.41
C LYS A 228 -9.60 -24.64 8.97
N ILE A 229 -10.40 -23.59 8.79
CA ILE A 229 -10.39 -22.82 7.55
C ILE A 229 -9.63 -21.54 7.81
N GLU A 230 -8.48 -21.39 7.16
CA GLU A 230 -7.70 -20.15 7.18
C GLU A 230 -8.05 -19.28 5.96
N PRO A 231 -7.83 -17.95 6.03
CA PRO A 231 -7.83 -17.08 4.85
C PRO A 231 -6.82 -17.58 3.81
N THR A 232 -7.18 -17.54 2.52
CA THR A 232 -6.32 -18.07 1.45
C THR A 232 -6.06 -17.04 0.35
N GLY A 233 -4.84 -17.06 -0.20
CA GLY A 233 -4.45 -16.28 -1.38
C GLY A 233 -4.80 -14.80 -1.28
N PHE A 234 -5.78 -14.37 -2.08
CA PHE A 234 -6.25 -12.99 -2.14
C PHE A 234 -6.89 -12.48 -0.83
N GLU A 235 -7.49 -13.35 -0.01
CA GLU A 235 -8.07 -12.94 1.29
C GLU A 235 -6.97 -12.52 2.26
N GLN A 236 -5.91 -13.33 2.34
CA GLN A 236 -4.74 -13.02 3.15
C GLN A 236 -4.09 -11.73 2.62
N LEU A 237 -3.89 -11.63 1.30
CA LEU A 237 -3.38 -10.41 0.69
C LEU A 237 -4.24 -9.18 1.04
N ALA A 238 -5.57 -9.27 0.99
CA ALA A 238 -6.47 -8.17 1.32
C ALA A 238 -6.35 -7.72 2.78
N PHE A 239 -6.16 -8.64 3.74
CA PHE A 239 -5.89 -8.27 5.14
C PHE A 239 -4.55 -7.54 5.31
N TRP A 240 -3.51 -7.95 4.58
CA TRP A 240 -2.19 -7.33 4.68
C TRP A 240 -2.09 -5.99 3.94
N ILE A 241 -2.72 -5.84 2.77
CA ILE A 241 -2.55 -4.64 1.93
C ILE A 241 -2.95 -3.38 2.68
N THR A 242 -4.08 -3.37 3.38
CA THR A 242 -4.56 -2.18 4.09
C THR A 242 -3.61 -1.80 5.23
N ALA A 243 -3.08 -2.79 5.95
CA ALA A 243 -2.07 -2.56 7.01
C ALA A 243 -0.72 -2.08 6.45
N LEU A 244 -0.34 -2.54 5.26
CA LEU A 244 0.91 -2.18 4.58
C LEU A 244 0.80 -0.89 3.75
N ALA A 245 -0.32 -0.16 3.84
CA ALA A 245 -0.56 1.05 3.03
C ALA A 245 0.60 2.07 3.07
N PRO A 246 1.20 2.43 4.22
CA PRO A 246 2.34 3.36 4.24
C PRO A 246 3.57 2.83 3.51
N LEU A 247 3.82 1.52 3.56
CA LEU A 247 4.93 0.87 2.87
C LEU A 247 4.69 0.78 1.35
N LEU A 248 3.45 0.54 0.93
CA LEU A 248 3.06 0.58 -0.48
C LEU A 248 3.19 2.00 -1.04
N LEU A 249 2.75 3.03 -0.30
CA LEU A 249 2.96 4.43 -0.69
C LEU A 249 4.45 4.77 -0.78
N LEU A 250 5.25 4.37 0.21
CA LEU A 250 6.70 4.57 0.20
C LEU A 250 7.35 3.89 -1.00
N GLY A 251 7.02 2.63 -1.27
CA GLY A 251 7.52 1.88 -2.43
C GLY A 251 7.10 2.51 -3.77
N GLY A 252 5.84 2.97 -3.84
CA GLY A 252 5.30 3.71 -4.99
C GLY A 252 6.08 4.99 -5.28
N ILE A 253 6.28 5.82 -4.26
CA ILE A 253 7.03 7.09 -4.35
C ILE A 253 8.50 6.83 -4.70
N LEU A 254 9.15 5.85 -4.07
CA LEU A 254 10.54 5.50 -4.34
C LEU A 254 10.74 4.97 -5.77
N GLY A 255 9.87 4.10 -6.24
CA GLY A 255 9.93 3.57 -7.60
C GLY A 255 9.77 4.69 -8.64
N ALA A 256 8.81 5.61 -8.43
CA ALA A 256 8.60 6.75 -9.30
C ALA A 256 9.81 7.68 -9.32
N TYR A 257 10.42 7.95 -8.15
CA TYR A 257 11.64 8.75 -8.04
C TYR A 257 12.83 8.12 -8.78
N LEU A 258 13.02 6.80 -8.64
CA LEU A 258 14.12 6.08 -9.28
C LEU A 258 13.95 6.00 -10.80
N GLU A 259 12.73 5.81 -11.30
CA GLU A 259 12.41 5.88 -12.74
C GLU A 259 12.77 7.26 -13.30
N PHE A 260 12.42 8.33 -12.57
CA PHE A 260 12.74 9.70 -12.98
C PHE A 260 14.25 9.99 -12.98
N LYS A 261 15.01 9.42 -12.03
CA LYS A 261 16.47 9.61 -11.93
C LYS A 261 17.27 8.77 -12.92
N ILE A 262 16.73 7.61 -13.33
CA ILE A 262 17.39 6.68 -14.24
C ILE A 262 16.42 6.35 -15.38
N PRO A 263 16.18 7.31 -16.30
CA PRO A 263 15.28 7.08 -17.43
C PRO A 263 15.73 5.86 -18.23
N GLY A 264 14.78 5.02 -18.64
CA GLY A 264 15.06 3.86 -19.51
C GLY A 264 15.31 2.54 -18.77
N VAL A 265 15.39 2.53 -17.43
CA VAL A 265 15.30 1.31 -16.64
C VAL A 265 13.84 1.10 -16.26
N MET A 266 13.10 0.29 -17.00
CA MET A 266 11.64 0.11 -16.82
C MET A 266 11.21 -0.46 -15.45
N TRP A 267 12.13 -1.08 -14.70
CA TRP A 267 11.80 -1.83 -13.48
C TRP A 267 11.31 -0.96 -12.31
N PRO A 268 11.98 0.14 -11.91
CA PRO A 268 11.47 1.11 -10.95
C PRO A 268 10.05 1.61 -11.24
N GLY A 269 9.75 1.97 -12.49
CA GLY A 269 8.42 2.40 -12.90
C GLY A 269 7.37 1.30 -12.75
N VAL A 270 7.69 0.07 -13.13
CA VAL A 270 6.80 -1.09 -12.93
C VAL A 270 6.54 -1.36 -11.45
N ILE A 271 7.58 -1.30 -10.61
CA ILE A 271 7.43 -1.47 -9.15
C ILE A 271 6.54 -0.37 -8.58
N SER A 272 6.74 0.88 -9.00
CA SER A 272 5.90 2.00 -8.59
C SER A 272 4.43 1.77 -8.93
N ALA A 273 4.15 1.37 -10.18
CA ALA A 273 2.81 1.07 -10.66
C ALA A 273 2.16 -0.08 -9.87
N ILE A 274 2.90 -1.16 -9.58
CA ILE A 274 2.41 -2.28 -8.76
C ILE A 274 2.10 -1.82 -7.34
N CYS A 275 2.98 -1.03 -6.72
CA CYS A 275 2.77 -0.51 -5.37
C CYS A 275 1.50 0.35 -5.28
N PHE A 276 1.30 1.29 -6.21
CA PHE A 276 0.09 2.10 -6.24
C PHE A 276 -1.15 1.27 -6.59
N ALA A 277 -1.06 0.34 -7.54
CA ALA A 277 -2.18 -0.55 -7.88
C ALA A 277 -2.61 -1.39 -6.68
N LEU A 278 -1.67 -1.98 -5.94
CA LEU A 278 -1.98 -2.72 -4.71
C LEU A 278 -2.57 -1.80 -3.64
N PHE A 279 -2.01 -0.60 -3.45
CA PHE A 279 -2.56 0.40 -2.52
C PHE A 279 -4.04 0.69 -2.82
N PHE A 280 -4.38 1.06 -4.06
CA PHE A 280 -5.77 1.33 -4.45
C PHE A 280 -6.65 0.08 -4.35
N LEU A 281 -6.15 -1.08 -4.77
CA LEU A 281 -6.90 -2.34 -4.74
C LEU A 281 -7.27 -2.75 -3.31
N GLY A 282 -6.35 -2.64 -2.34
CA GLY A 282 -6.66 -2.99 -0.95
C GLY A 282 -7.72 -2.10 -0.34
N HIS A 283 -7.66 -0.80 -0.60
CA HIS A 283 -8.65 0.16 -0.08
C HIS A 283 -10.00 0.02 -0.79
N TYR A 284 -10.00 -0.38 -2.07
CA TYR A 284 -11.21 -0.77 -2.79
C TYR A 284 -11.86 -2.02 -2.16
N LEU A 285 -11.06 -3.06 -1.90
CA LEU A 285 -11.54 -4.28 -1.24
C LEU A 285 -11.96 -4.06 0.21
N ALA A 286 -11.36 -3.09 0.91
CA ALA A 286 -11.76 -2.67 2.23
C ALA A 286 -13.03 -1.80 2.24
N GLY A 287 -13.55 -1.41 1.07
CA GLY A 287 -14.74 -0.56 0.95
C GLY A 287 -14.51 0.91 1.29
N LEU A 288 -13.25 1.37 1.30
CA LEU A 288 -12.88 2.74 1.64
C LEU A 288 -12.90 3.67 0.41
N ALA A 289 -12.66 3.12 -0.79
CA ALA A 289 -12.46 3.88 -2.01
C ALA A 289 -13.08 3.17 -3.22
N GLY A 290 -13.69 3.91 -4.15
CA GLY A 290 -14.16 3.37 -5.43
C GLY A 290 -13.18 3.62 -6.59
N TRP A 291 -13.65 3.40 -7.82
CA TRP A 291 -12.86 3.64 -9.03
C TRP A 291 -12.65 5.13 -9.33
N GLU A 292 -13.49 5.99 -8.78
CA GLU A 292 -13.39 7.45 -8.92
C GLU A 292 -12.05 8.00 -8.41
N VAL A 293 -11.54 7.44 -7.31
CA VAL A 293 -10.28 7.91 -6.71
C VAL A 293 -9.07 7.49 -7.55
N VAL A 294 -9.13 6.30 -8.15
CA VAL A 294 -8.12 5.81 -9.11
C VAL A 294 -8.13 6.68 -10.37
N ALA A 295 -9.31 7.03 -10.89
CA ALA A 295 -9.44 7.90 -12.05
C ALA A 295 -8.84 9.29 -11.78
N LEU A 296 -9.06 9.85 -10.60
CA LEU A 296 -8.44 11.13 -10.17
C LEU A 296 -6.91 11.04 -10.11
N PHE A 297 -6.36 9.94 -9.58
CA PHE A 297 -4.90 9.71 -9.56
C PHE A 297 -4.32 9.68 -10.97
N VAL A 298 -4.92 8.88 -11.87
CA VAL A 298 -4.46 8.75 -13.26
C VAL A 298 -4.60 10.08 -14.00
N LEU A 299 -5.69 10.81 -13.82
CA LEU A 299 -5.85 12.15 -14.36
C LEU A 299 -4.75 13.09 -13.87
N GLY A 300 -4.44 13.06 -12.58
CA GLY A 300 -3.34 13.84 -12.01
C GLY A 300 -1.98 13.50 -12.63
N MET A 301 -1.69 12.20 -12.81
CA MET A 301 -0.48 11.72 -13.50
C MET A 301 -0.41 12.21 -14.94
N VAL A 302 -1.52 12.16 -15.68
CA VAL A 302 -1.59 12.64 -17.07
C VAL A 302 -1.35 14.15 -17.14
N LEU A 303 -1.91 14.94 -16.22
CA LEU A 303 -1.66 16.39 -16.18
C LEU A 303 -0.19 16.73 -15.89
N VAL A 304 0.45 15.98 -14.99
CA VAL A 304 1.90 16.11 -14.74
C VAL A 304 2.70 15.78 -16.00
N LEU A 305 2.35 14.71 -16.71
CA LEU A 305 3.02 14.34 -17.96
C LEU A 305 2.82 15.38 -19.06
N ILE A 306 1.61 15.94 -19.19
CA ILE A 306 1.32 17.02 -20.15
C ILE A 306 2.21 18.23 -19.87
N GLU A 307 2.37 18.61 -18.60
CA GLU A 307 3.27 19.72 -18.25
C GLU A 307 4.71 19.42 -18.66
N ILE A 308 5.23 18.24 -18.29
CA ILE A 308 6.62 17.86 -18.56
C ILE A 308 6.89 17.76 -20.07
N LEU A 309 5.93 17.28 -20.87
CA LEU A 309 6.12 17.06 -22.31
C LEU A 309 5.90 18.32 -23.16
N PHE A 310 4.89 19.13 -22.84
CA PHE A 310 4.47 20.23 -23.71
C PHE A 310 4.79 21.62 -23.15
N PHE A 311 4.89 21.76 -21.82
CA PHE A 311 4.89 23.08 -21.18
C PHE A 311 6.03 23.29 -20.17
N ALA A 312 7.03 22.40 -20.15
CA ALA A 312 8.11 22.40 -19.16
C ALA A 312 8.88 23.74 -19.03
N HIS A 313 8.83 24.60 -20.05
CA HIS A 313 9.49 25.91 -20.06
C HIS A 313 8.52 27.11 -20.06
N SER A 314 7.20 26.88 -20.07
CA SER A 314 6.19 27.93 -20.26
C SER A 314 5.24 28.10 -19.08
N THR A 315 4.72 27.01 -18.49
CA THR A 315 3.72 27.08 -17.41
C THR A 315 3.97 26.00 -16.36
N ILE A 316 3.50 26.23 -15.13
CA ILE A 316 3.53 25.26 -14.02
C ILE A 316 2.12 24.84 -13.54
N VAL A 317 1.08 25.32 -14.24
CA VAL A 317 -0.32 25.16 -13.84
C VAL A 317 -0.78 23.70 -13.92
N PHE A 318 -0.49 23.00 -15.02
CA PHE A 318 -0.92 21.62 -15.19
C PHE A 318 -0.15 20.69 -14.25
N GLY A 319 1.14 20.97 -14.02
CA GLY A 319 1.96 20.22 -13.08
C GLY A 319 1.46 20.34 -11.64
N VAL A 320 1.19 21.57 -11.18
CA VAL A 320 0.66 21.81 -9.82
C VAL A 320 -0.73 21.20 -9.65
N LEU A 321 -1.62 21.38 -10.62
CA LEU A 321 -2.95 20.78 -10.57
C LEU A 321 -2.88 19.25 -10.58
N GLY A 322 -2.02 18.67 -11.40
CA GLY A 322 -1.82 17.23 -11.47
C GLY A 322 -1.30 16.64 -10.16
N VAL A 323 -0.28 17.27 -9.55
CA VAL A 323 0.23 16.87 -8.23
C VAL A 323 -0.85 17.01 -7.15
N PHE A 324 -1.64 18.09 -7.19
CA PHE A 324 -2.76 18.26 -6.27
C PHE A 324 -3.78 17.11 -6.39
N LEU A 325 -4.17 16.72 -7.61
CA LEU A 325 -5.09 15.59 -7.84
C LEU A 325 -4.51 14.26 -7.36
N ILE A 326 -3.21 14.03 -7.56
CA ILE A 326 -2.51 12.84 -7.04
C ILE A 326 -2.61 12.80 -5.50
N ILE A 327 -2.21 13.88 -4.82
CA ILE A 327 -2.24 13.94 -3.35
C ILE A 327 -3.67 13.82 -2.83
N ALA A 328 -4.63 14.53 -3.43
CA ALA A 328 -6.03 14.46 -3.07
C ALA A 328 -6.58 13.03 -3.21
N SER A 329 -6.22 12.33 -4.29
CA SER A 329 -6.63 10.94 -4.50
C SER A 329 -6.03 10.00 -3.46
N LEU A 330 -4.73 10.10 -3.19
CA LEU A 330 -4.07 9.24 -2.20
C LEU A 330 -4.66 9.43 -0.80
N LEU A 331 -4.92 10.67 -0.39
CA LEU A 331 -5.58 10.96 0.88
C LEU A 331 -7.01 10.43 0.90
N TRP A 332 -7.80 10.70 -0.15
CA TRP A 332 -9.19 10.28 -0.23
C TRP A 332 -9.37 8.77 -0.20
N THR A 333 -8.42 8.02 -0.75
CA THR A 333 -8.43 6.55 -0.75
C THR A 333 -8.41 5.94 0.65
N MET A 334 -7.87 6.67 1.62
CA MET A 334 -7.72 6.23 3.01
C MET A 334 -8.82 6.77 3.92
N ILE A 335 -9.77 7.56 3.38
CA ILE A 335 -10.85 8.17 4.17
C ILE A 335 -12.03 7.21 4.20
N ASP A 336 -12.36 6.73 5.40
CA ASP A 336 -13.61 6.03 5.62
C ASP A 336 -14.79 7.02 5.63
N ARG A 337 -15.73 6.85 4.70
CA ARG A 337 -16.93 7.68 4.59
C ARG A 337 -18.18 6.89 4.97
N TYR A 338 -18.89 7.39 5.96
CA TYR A 338 -20.23 6.91 6.28
C TYR A 338 -21.30 7.62 5.44
N PRO A 339 -22.42 6.93 5.11
CA PRO A 339 -23.58 7.57 4.53
C PRO A 339 -24.03 8.77 5.39
N GLN A 340 -24.30 9.91 4.75
CA GLN A 340 -24.67 11.21 5.36
C GLN A 340 -23.56 12.06 5.98
N GLN A 341 -22.29 11.77 5.70
CA GLN A 341 -21.21 12.72 5.98
C GLN A 341 -21.10 13.80 4.89
N PRO A 342 -20.67 15.03 5.23
CA PRO A 342 -20.44 16.08 4.24
C PRO A 342 -19.42 15.63 3.19
N PHE A 343 -19.58 16.13 1.96
CA PHE A 343 -18.71 15.77 0.84
C PHE A 343 -17.24 16.14 1.09
N LEU A 344 -16.99 17.18 1.89
CA LEU A 344 -15.65 17.60 2.30
C LEU A 344 -15.25 16.91 3.60
N PRO A 345 -14.07 16.28 3.67
CA PRO A 345 -13.61 15.58 4.86
C PRO A 345 -13.29 16.57 5.99
N THR A 346 -13.67 16.21 7.21
CA THR A 346 -13.31 16.96 8.43
C THR A 346 -11.83 16.74 8.76
N GLY A 347 -11.18 17.71 9.42
CA GLY A 347 -9.75 17.59 9.80
C GLY A 347 -9.39 16.32 10.58
N LYS A 348 -10.31 15.79 11.40
CA LYS A 348 -10.11 14.52 12.12
C LYS A 348 -10.11 13.29 11.21
N MET A 349 -10.92 13.30 10.14
CA MET A 349 -10.94 12.23 9.14
C MET A 349 -9.63 12.18 8.35
N LEU A 350 -8.96 13.32 8.23
CA LEU A 350 -7.67 13.44 7.55
C LEU A 350 -6.48 13.06 8.44
N ALA A 351 -6.66 12.89 9.76
CA ALA A 351 -5.53 12.66 10.67
C ALA A 351 -4.75 11.38 10.36
N ILE A 352 -5.44 10.24 10.20
CA ILE A 352 -4.80 8.96 9.86
C ILE A 352 -4.23 8.96 8.42
N PRO A 353 -4.96 9.40 7.38
CA PRO A 353 -4.40 9.56 6.04
C PRO A 353 -3.15 10.44 6.00
N LEU A 354 -3.18 11.60 6.68
CA LEU A 354 -2.04 12.51 6.75
C LEU A 354 -0.86 11.88 7.50
N LEU A 355 -1.09 11.14 8.58
CA LEU A 355 -0.04 10.42 9.30
C LEU A 355 0.60 9.36 8.40
N ASN A 356 -0.20 8.55 7.71
CA ASN A 356 0.30 7.51 6.81
C ASN A 356 1.09 8.10 5.64
N MET A 357 0.60 9.21 5.07
CA MET A 357 1.30 9.95 4.03
C MET A 357 2.59 10.58 4.56
N PHE A 358 2.58 11.13 5.77
CA PHE A 358 3.76 11.70 6.43
C PHE A 358 4.83 10.63 6.68
N ILE A 359 4.44 9.47 7.22
CA ILE A 359 5.34 8.32 7.41
C ILE A 359 5.92 7.88 6.07
N ALA A 360 5.09 7.74 5.03
CA ALA A 360 5.55 7.35 3.71
C ALA A 360 6.51 8.38 3.09
N LEU A 361 6.24 9.67 3.22
CA LEU A 361 7.06 10.75 2.66
C LEU A 361 8.39 10.91 3.40
N VAL A 362 8.37 10.90 4.74
CA VAL A 362 9.59 10.97 5.55
C VAL A 362 10.43 9.72 5.34
N GLY A 363 9.81 8.54 5.34
CA GLY A 363 10.49 7.29 5.03
C GLY A 363 11.09 7.28 3.63
N ALA A 364 10.35 7.74 2.62
CA ALA A 364 10.88 7.90 1.26
C ALA A 364 12.05 8.89 1.23
N LEU A 365 11.98 10.03 1.92
CA LEU A 365 13.07 11.00 1.99
C LEU A 365 14.33 10.41 2.64
N LEU A 366 14.18 9.68 3.76
CA LEU A 366 15.30 9.00 4.42
C LEU A 366 15.93 7.95 3.49
N VAL A 367 15.11 7.15 2.83
CA VAL A 367 15.60 6.14 1.89
C VAL A 367 16.26 6.80 0.67
N ILE A 368 15.65 7.85 0.09
CA ILE A 368 16.22 8.62 -1.04
C ILE A 368 17.55 9.25 -0.64
N THR A 369 17.67 9.86 0.53
CA THR A 369 18.94 10.47 0.98
C THR A 369 20.04 9.42 1.17
N LEU A 370 19.69 8.24 1.71
CA LEU A 370 20.61 7.10 1.77
C LEU A 370 20.99 6.62 0.36
N LEU A 371 20.04 6.41 -0.55
CA LEU A 371 20.35 6.01 -1.92
C LEU A 371 21.20 7.08 -2.62
N ALA A 372 20.87 8.36 -2.52
CA ALA A 372 21.67 9.43 -3.12
C ALA A 372 23.12 9.45 -2.59
N ARG A 373 23.34 9.10 -1.32
CA ARG A 373 24.68 9.02 -0.71
C ARG A 373 25.46 7.78 -1.14
N TYR A 374 24.80 6.63 -1.26
CA TYR A 374 25.48 5.33 -1.43
C TYR A 374 25.38 4.77 -2.86
N LEU A 375 24.26 4.98 -3.56
CA LEU A 375 23.99 4.45 -4.89
C LEU A 375 25.02 4.87 -5.95
N PRO A 376 25.51 6.13 -6.01
CA PRO A 376 26.55 6.52 -6.97
C PRO A 376 27.86 5.74 -6.82
N ARG A 377 28.14 5.18 -5.64
CA ARG A 377 29.34 4.36 -5.39
C ARG A 377 29.18 2.92 -5.88
N THR A 378 27.95 2.47 -6.15
CA THR A 378 27.67 1.11 -6.59
C THR A 378 28.00 0.90 -8.08
N SER A 379 28.22 -0.36 -8.47
CA SER A 379 28.46 -0.75 -9.86
C SER A 379 27.20 -0.69 -10.73
N LEU A 380 26.01 -0.77 -10.11
CA LEU A 380 24.71 -0.64 -10.77
C LEU A 380 24.51 0.76 -11.36
N TYR A 381 24.71 1.81 -10.55
CA TYR A 381 24.56 3.19 -11.02
C TYR A 381 25.53 3.50 -12.17
N ARG A 382 26.80 3.09 -12.06
CA ARG A 382 27.77 3.27 -13.15
C ARG A 382 27.36 2.56 -14.44
N ARG A 383 26.80 1.34 -14.36
CA ARG A 383 26.36 0.62 -15.58
C ARG A 383 25.20 1.29 -16.30
N PHE A 384 24.29 1.94 -15.58
CA PHE A 384 23.15 2.63 -16.19
C PHE A 384 23.47 4.08 -16.56
N ALA A 385 24.21 4.81 -15.71
CA ALA A 385 24.58 6.20 -15.96
C ALA A 385 25.67 6.39 -17.02
N LEU A 386 26.54 5.39 -17.27
CA LEU A 386 27.57 5.47 -18.33
C LEU A 386 27.04 5.12 -19.74
N ILE A 387 25.79 4.67 -19.87
CA ILE A 387 25.17 4.42 -21.19
C ILE A 387 24.83 5.74 -21.90
N ASP A 388 24.67 6.85 -21.16
CA ASP A 388 24.55 8.22 -21.69
C ASP A 388 25.91 8.93 -21.81
N SER A 389 26.97 8.19 -22.16
CA SER A 389 28.12 8.86 -22.78
C SER A 389 27.69 9.23 -24.20
N ASN A 390 27.34 10.51 -24.39
CA ASN A 390 27.03 11.11 -25.69
C ASN A 390 27.87 10.42 -26.79
N PRO A 391 27.26 9.75 -27.79
CA PRO A 391 28.02 9.34 -28.94
C PRO A 391 28.71 10.61 -29.47
N PRO A 392 30.04 10.58 -29.69
CA PRO A 392 30.73 11.73 -30.22
C PRO A 392 29.96 12.20 -31.46
N GLY A 393 29.65 13.51 -31.53
CA GLY A 393 28.78 14.07 -32.54
C GLY A 393 29.21 13.71 -33.98
N PRO A 394 28.38 13.98 -34.99
CA PRO A 394 28.59 13.55 -36.39
C PRO A 394 29.96 13.92 -37.00
N SER A 395 30.73 14.81 -36.36
CA SER A 395 32.09 15.16 -36.74
C SER A 395 33.14 14.07 -36.49
N LEU A 396 32.79 12.97 -35.80
CA LEU A 396 33.73 11.89 -35.46
C LEU A 396 33.35 10.53 -36.08
N ALA A 397 32.24 10.45 -36.82
CA ALA A 397 31.80 9.25 -37.50
C ALA A 397 32.15 9.31 -39.00
N GLY A 398 33.42 9.15 -39.35
CA GLY A 398 33.81 9.03 -40.76
C GLY A 398 35.24 9.40 -41.08
N ALA A 399 36.20 8.60 -40.61
CA ALA A 399 37.46 8.26 -41.27
C ALA A 399 38.41 7.74 -40.18
N PRO A 400 39.10 6.60 -40.38
CA PRO A 400 40.32 6.34 -39.63
C PRO A 400 41.33 7.40 -40.09
N ARG A 401 41.36 8.55 -39.39
CA ARG A 401 42.56 9.38 -39.45
C ARG A 401 43.60 8.55 -38.74
N HIS A 402 44.50 7.95 -39.51
CA HIS A 402 45.87 7.80 -39.07
C HIS A 402 46.26 9.16 -38.49
N PHE A 403 46.26 9.27 -37.16
CA PHE A 403 47.10 10.25 -36.51
C PHE A 403 48.49 9.86 -36.97
N ALA A 404 48.95 10.51 -38.05
CA ALA A 404 50.35 10.56 -38.37
C ALA A 404 50.97 11.33 -37.21
N THR A 405 51.28 10.58 -36.16
CA THR A 405 52.20 11.00 -35.13
C THR A 405 53.45 11.48 -35.85
N ALA A 406 53.86 12.70 -35.50
CA ALA A 406 55.16 13.31 -35.80
C ALA A 406 55.29 14.12 -37.09
N LEU A 407 54.54 15.23 -37.20
CA LEU A 407 55.26 16.50 -37.34
C LEU A 407 55.18 17.21 -35.98
N ALA A 408 56.26 17.17 -35.19
CA ALA A 408 56.39 18.03 -34.03
C ALA A 408 56.55 19.47 -34.57
N LEU A 409 55.43 20.17 -34.77
CA LEU A 409 55.41 21.56 -35.16
C LEU A 409 56.01 22.38 -34.02
N ALA A 410 57.32 22.63 -34.09
CA ALA A 410 58.01 23.46 -33.13
C ALA A 410 57.68 24.94 -33.36
N PRO A 411 57.63 25.75 -32.28
CA PRO A 411 57.64 27.21 -32.40
C PRO A 411 58.75 27.70 -33.35
N GLY A 412 58.41 28.62 -34.24
CA GLY A 412 59.31 29.14 -35.27
C GLY A 412 59.21 28.47 -36.64
N MET A 413 58.50 27.35 -36.78
CA MET A 413 58.31 26.70 -38.07
C MET A 413 57.45 27.56 -39.01
N GLN A 414 57.92 27.76 -40.24
CA GLN A 414 57.21 28.51 -41.27
C GLN A 414 56.30 27.60 -42.11
N GLY A 415 55.14 28.13 -42.48
CA GLY A 415 54.17 27.48 -43.34
C GLY A 415 53.39 28.50 -44.14
N THR A 416 52.33 28.05 -44.79
CA THR A 416 51.48 28.90 -45.63
C THR A 416 50.02 28.64 -45.34
N ALA A 417 49.23 29.70 -45.16
CA ALA A 417 47.79 29.59 -44.96
C ALA A 417 47.11 28.96 -46.21
N VAL A 418 46.45 27.82 -46.04
CA VAL A 418 45.71 27.12 -47.11
C VAL A 418 44.28 27.64 -47.24
N THR A 419 43.71 28.08 -46.12
CA THR A 419 42.44 28.81 -46.06
C THR A 419 42.65 30.18 -45.44
N VAL A 420 41.66 31.05 -45.58
CA VAL A 420 41.53 32.23 -44.72
C VAL A 420 41.50 31.79 -43.25
N LEU A 421 42.27 32.45 -42.38
CA LEU A 421 42.30 32.20 -40.93
C LEU A 421 41.53 33.31 -40.19
N ARG A 422 40.37 32.99 -39.58
CA ARG A 422 39.51 33.93 -38.82
C ARG A 422 38.69 33.24 -37.69
N PRO A 423 39.24 33.06 -36.48
CA PRO A 423 40.67 32.93 -36.20
C PRO A 423 41.19 31.53 -36.58
N SER A 424 40.32 30.55 -36.82
CA SER A 424 40.70 29.19 -37.22
C SER A 424 40.73 29.03 -38.74
N GLY A 425 41.52 28.06 -39.21
CA GLY A 425 41.58 27.61 -40.59
C GLY A 425 42.68 26.57 -40.76
N LYS A 426 43.17 26.38 -41.98
CA LYS A 426 44.20 25.39 -42.30
C LYS A 426 45.46 26.07 -42.79
N ALA A 427 46.61 25.59 -42.34
CA ALA A 427 47.92 25.97 -42.88
C ALA A 427 48.72 24.72 -43.26
N ARG A 428 49.56 24.88 -44.29
CA ARG A 428 50.47 23.85 -44.76
C ARG A 428 51.86 24.10 -44.17
N PHE A 429 52.41 23.09 -43.52
CA PHE A 429 53.80 23.07 -43.06
C PHE A 429 54.48 21.85 -43.70
N ALA A 430 55.54 22.09 -44.48
CA ALA A 430 56.10 21.09 -45.39
C ALA A 430 54.99 20.44 -46.25
N ASP A 431 54.84 19.11 -46.21
CA ASP A 431 53.85 18.37 -47.00
C ASP A 431 52.51 18.14 -46.27
N HIS A 432 52.35 18.68 -45.06
CA HIS A 432 51.19 18.39 -44.21
C HIS A 432 50.29 19.62 -44.05
N VAL A 433 48.98 19.41 -44.17
CA VAL A 433 47.97 20.43 -43.88
C VAL A 433 47.39 20.16 -42.50
N VAL A 434 47.50 21.14 -41.61
CA VAL A 434 47.04 21.06 -40.22
C VAL A 434 46.07 22.19 -39.90
N ASP A 435 45.18 21.94 -38.95
CA ASP A 435 44.27 22.96 -38.43
C ASP A 435 45.05 23.91 -37.49
N VAL A 436 44.95 25.21 -37.74
CA VAL A 436 45.66 26.26 -37.01
C VAL A 436 44.71 27.35 -36.54
N VAL A 437 45.12 28.11 -35.53
CA VAL A 437 44.36 29.25 -35.01
C VAL A 437 45.28 30.46 -34.85
N THR A 438 44.82 31.65 -35.22
CA THR A 438 45.53 32.90 -34.97
C THR A 438 45.20 33.45 -33.58
N GLU A 439 46.02 34.37 -33.07
CA GLU A 439 45.75 35.08 -31.80
C GLU A 439 44.68 36.19 -31.93
N GLY A 440 43.94 36.21 -33.05
CA GLY A 440 42.91 37.21 -33.34
C GLY A 440 43.12 37.97 -34.65
N GLU A 441 44.29 37.81 -35.29
CA GLU A 441 44.58 38.40 -36.59
C GLU A 441 43.86 37.68 -37.73
N PHE A 442 43.41 38.45 -38.71
CA PHE A 442 42.94 37.90 -39.98
C PHE A 442 44.14 37.65 -40.91
N ILE A 443 44.33 36.39 -41.31
CA ILE A 443 45.37 36.01 -42.28
C ILE A 443 44.69 35.49 -43.55
N ALA A 444 45.06 36.09 -44.70
CA ALA A 444 44.51 35.72 -45.99
C ALA A 444 45.07 34.37 -46.47
N ARG A 445 44.41 33.78 -47.46
CA ARG A 445 44.89 32.56 -48.12
C ARG A 445 46.26 32.83 -48.76
N GLU A 446 47.12 31.82 -48.80
CA GLU A 446 48.47 31.85 -49.40
C GLU A 446 49.46 32.79 -48.69
N THR A 447 49.09 33.33 -47.53
CA THR A 447 49.98 34.17 -46.73
C THR A 447 50.94 33.29 -45.91
N PRO A 448 52.24 33.62 -45.85
CA PRO A 448 53.19 32.96 -44.96
C PRO A 448 52.82 33.10 -43.49
N VAL A 449 52.93 32.00 -42.73
CA VAL A 449 52.62 31.96 -41.30
C VAL A 449 53.73 31.27 -40.51
N THR A 450 53.91 31.66 -39.25
CA THR A 450 54.89 31.05 -38.34
C THR A 450 54.19 30.51 -37.11
N VAL A 451 54.55 29.29 -36.70
CA VAL A 451 54.06 28.68 -35.45
C VAL A 451 54.60 29.46 -34.25
N ILE A 452 53.71 29.92 -33.37
CA ILE A 452 54.04 30.58 -32.10
C ILE A 452 54.06 29.53 -30.98
N GLN A 453 53.05 28.65 -30.97
CA GLN A 453 52.85 27.68 -29.91
C GLN A 453 52.17 26.43 -30.48
N SER A 454 52.60 25.26 -30.03
CA SER A 454 51.93 23.98 -30.32
C SER A 454 51.68 23.26 -28.99
N ASP A 455 50.42 23.15 -28.60
CA ASP A 455 49.98 22.46 -27.39
C ASP A 455 49.06 21.32 -27.79
N GLY A 456 49.66 20.22 -28.30
CA GLY A 456 49.08 18.89 -28.62
C GLY A 456 47.79 18.84 -29.45
N MET A 457 46.75 19.52 -29.00
CA MET A 457 45.44 19.68 -29.60
C MET A 457 45.26 20.99 -30.38
N ARG A 458 46.17 21.98 -30.25
CA ARG A 458 46.06 23.28 -30.95
C ARG A 458 47.42 23.83 -31.38
N VAL A 459 47.49 24.29 -32.63
CA VAL A 459 48.65 25.01 -33.19
C VAL A 459 48.29 26.47 -33.40
N VAL A 460 49.01 27.37 -32.75
CA VAL A 460 48.82 28.82 -32.82
C VAL A 460 49.83 29.43 -33.80
N VAL A 461 49.36 30.26 -34.73
CA VAL A 461 50.19 30.86 -35.79
C VAL A 461 49.99 32.38 -35.88
N LYS A 462 51.03 33.08 -36.33
CA LYS A 462 50.97 34.50 -36.72
C LYS A 462 51.41 34.70 -38.16
N SER A 463 51.07 35.85 -38.73
CA SER A 463 51.60 36.26 -40.03
C SER A 463 53.13 36.35 -39.98
N ALA A 464 53.82 35.73 -40.93
CA ALA A 464 55.25 35.92 -41.08
C ALA A 464 55.49 37.18 -41.93
N ALA A 465 55.95 38.26 -41.30
CA ALA A 465 56.35 39.45 -42.02
C ALA A 465 57.49 39.10 -42.99
N VAL A 466 57.34 39.48 -44.26
CA VAL A 466 58.40 39.39 -45.27
C VAL A 466 59.47 40.40 -44.88
N VAL A 467 60.67 39.93 -44.55
CA VAL A 467 61.87 40.77 -44.39
C VAL A 467 62.47 41.03 -45.77
#